data_AF-A0A2G9TDV4-F1
#
_entry.id   AF-A0A2G9TDV4-F1
#
_cell.length_a   1.000
_cell.length_b   1.000
_cell.length_c   1.000
_cell.angle_alpha   90.00
_cell.angle_beta   90.00
_cell.angle_gamma   90.00
#
_symmetry.space_group_name_H-M   'P 1'
#
loop_
_entity.id
_entity.type
_entity.pdbx_description
1 polymer ?
#
loop_
_entity_poly.entity_id
_entity_poly.type
_entity_poly.pdbx_seq_one_letter_code
_entity_poly.pdbx_strand_id
1 'polypeptide(L)'
;MKIVGSPAVCNRLFSSPIHKSKDQHEHFSENVAKPLCPESFQEVLPHIDTFIFDADGVLWLGDEVIPGSPELIDFLIKNNKR
;
A
#
# COMPACT_ATOMS: atom_id res chain seq x y z
N MET A 1 16.00 -24.29 -15.80
CA MET A 1 14.53 -24.17 -15.65
C MET A 1 14.20 -22.71 -15.40
N LYS A 2 13.35 -22.09 -16.23
CA LYS A 2 12.88 -20.72 -16.05
C LYS A 2 11.55 -20.79 -15.29
N ILE A 3 11.49 -20.25 -14.08
CA ILE A 3 10.22 -20.12 -13.35
C ILE A 3 9.64 -18.77 -13.73
N VAL A 4 8.55 -18.80 -14.50
CA VAL A 4 7.76 -17.62 -14.84
C VAL A 4 6.85 -17.34 -13.63
N GLY A 5 7.04 -16.21 -12.98
CA GLY A 5 6.18 -15.74 -11.89
C GLY A 5 4.91 -15.11 -12.47
N SER A 6 3.76 -15.68 -12.15
CA SER A 6 2.45 -15.08 -12.43
C SER A 6 2.02 -14.28 -11.19
N PRO A 7 1.73 -12.96 -11.30
CA PRO A 7 1.20 -12.21 -10.18
C PRO A 7 -0.30 -12.49 -10.06
N ALA A 8 -0.69 -13.20 -9.01
CA ALA A 8 -2.08 -13.30 -8.59
C ALA A 8 -2.54 -11.92 -8.09
N VAL A 9 -3.24 -11.18 -8.96
CA VAL A 9 -3.92 -9.95 -8.61
C VAL A 9 -5.09 -10.30 -7.69
N CYS A 10 -4.98 -9.98 -6.40
CA CYS A 10 -6.07 -10.13 -5.44
C CYS A 10 -7.10 -9.02 -5.63
N ASN A 11 -7.98 -9.17 -6.62
CA ASN A 11 -9.20 -8.37 -6.72
C ASN A 11 -10.25 -8.95 -5.76
N ARG A 12 -10.19 -8.57 -4.47
CA ARG A 12 -11.34 -8.76 -3.57
C ARG A 12 -12.11 -7.45 -3.44
N LEU A 13 -13.22 -7.47 -4.18
CA LEU A 13 -14.28 -6.47 -4.32
C LEU A 13 -14.91 -6.16 -2.95
N PHE A 14 -14.72 -4.94 -2.44
CA PHE A 14 -15.68 -4.35 -1.51
C PHE A 14 -16.76 -3.64 -2.34
N SER A 15 -17.77 -4.37 -2.81
CA SER A 15 -18.96 -3.76 -3.39
C SER A 15 -20.09 -3.80 -2.36
N SER A 16 -20.35 -2.68 -1.71
CA SER A 16 -21.63 -2.47 -1.02
C SER A 16 -22.67 -1.95 -2.03
N PRO A 17 -23.96 -2.33 -1.92
CA PRO A 17 -24.97 -1.90 -2.89
C PRO A 17 -25.39 -0.45 -2.60
N ILE A 18 -24.98 0.50 -3.46
CA ILE A 18 -25.42 1.89 -3.39
C ILE A 18 -26.80 2.02 -4.03
N HIS A 19 -27.77 2.49 -3.23
CA HIS A 19 -29.13 2.82 -3.62
C HIS A 19 -29.12 4.01 -4.61
N LYS A 20 -29.60 3.82 -5.85
CA LYS A 20 -29.66 4.90 -6.84
C LYS A 20 -30.90 5.77 -6.61
N SER A 21 -30.74 6.94 -6.01
CA SER A 21 -31.69 8.05 -6.15
C SER A 21 -31.20 8.97 -7.28
N LYS A 22 -32.13 9.32 -8.17
CA LYS A 22 -31.90 10.23 -9.30
C LYS A 22 -31.79 11.69 -8.81
N ASP A 23 -31.01 12.42 -9.60
CA ASP A 23 -30.97 13.87 -9.77
C ASP A 23 -29.95 14.68 -8.94
N GLN A 24 -29.24 15.50 -9.72
CA GLN A 24 -28.53 16.75 -9.43
C GLN A 24 -26.99 16.69 -9.41
N HIS A 25 -26.43 17.51 -10.31
CA HIS A 25 -25.02 17.79 -10.56
C HIS A 25 -24.24 18.08 -9.28
N GLU A 26 -23.39 17.14 -8.88
CA GLU A 26 -22.27 17.43 -8.01
C GLU A 26 -21.07 16.68 -8.62
N HIS A 27 -20.04 17.44 -9.04
CA HIS A 27 -18.77 16.88 -9.47
C HIS A 27 -18.01 16.42 -8.22
N PHE A 28 -18.57 15.40 -7.54
CA PHE A 28 -17.86 14.65 -6.51
C PHE A 28 -16.75 13.90 -7.22
N SER A 29 -15.55 14.51 -7.20
CA SER A 29 -14.33 13.76 -7.38
C SER A 29 -14.27 12.80 -6.19
N GLU A 30 -14.82 11.60 -6.38
CA GLU A 30 -14.68 10.51 -5.45
C GLU A 30 -13.19 10.34 -5.21
N ASN A 31 -12.72 10.76 -4.03
CA ASN A 31 -11.35 10.55 -3.58
C ASN A 31 -11.22 9.06 -3.26
N VAL A 32 -11.20 8.24 -4.31
CA VAL A 32 -10.92 6.82 -4.21
C VAL A 32 -9.44 6.70 -3.87
N ALA A 33 -9.16 6.13 -2.69
CA ALA A 33 -7.80 5.78 -2.31
C ALA A 33 -7.18 4.89 -3.38
N LYS A 34 -6.07 5.33 -3.97
CA LYS A 34 -5.33 4.56 -4.96
C LYS A 34 -4.35 3.64 -4.23
N PRO A 35 -4.21 2.36 -4.64
CA PRO A 35 -3.16 1.50 -4.12
C PRO A 35 -1.78 2.13 -4.34
N LEU A 36 -0.89 2.01 -3.35
CA LEU A 36 0.50 2.40 -3.50
C LEU A 36 1.21 1.41 -4.44
N CYS A 37 2.07 1.95 -5.30
CA CYS A 37 2.98 1.20 -6.15
C CYS A 37 4.39 1.78 -5.97
N PRO A 38 5.46 1.12 -6.46
CA PRO A 38 6.83 1.61 -6.28
C PRO A 38 7.03 3.05 -6.74
N GLU A 39 6.42 3.43 -7.86
CA GLU A 39 6.53 4.78 -8.45
C GLU A 39 5.80 5.81 -7.56
N SER A 40 4.54 5.54 -7.19
CA SER A 40 3.77 6.46 -6.36
C SER A 40 4.28 6.54 -4.92
N PHE A 41 4.95 5.50 -4.42
CA PHE A 41 5.61 5.53 -3.12
C PHE A 41 6.73 6.58 -3.07
N GLN A 42 7.53 6.67 -4.13
CA GLN A 42 8.61 7.68 -4.23
C GLN A 42 8.06 9.11 -4.24
N GLU A 43 6.88 9.31 -4.84
CA GLU A 43 6.21 10.62 -4.88
C GLU A 43 5.69 11.05 -3.49
N VAL A 44 5.18 10.11 -2.69
CA VAL A 44 4.62 10.43 -1.35
C VAL A 44 5.67 10.45 -0.24
N LEU A 45 6.77 9.72 -0.39
CA LEU A 45 7.81 9.59 0.63
C LEU A 45 8.35 10.93 1.17
N PRO A 46 8.59 11.99 0.36
CA PRO A 46 9.04 13.29 0.87
C PRO A 46 8.05 13.96 1.82
N HIS A 47 6.76 13.61 1.74
CA HIS A 47 5.68 14.21 2.52
C HIS A 47 5.36 13.47 3.82
N ILE A 48 6.04 12.36 4.10
CA ILE A 48 5.86 11.54 5.30
C ILE A 48 7.11 11.68 6.17
N ASP A 49 6.95 12.05 7.43
CA ASP A 49 8.07 12.21 8.36
C ASP A 49 8.31 10.96 9.22
N THR A 50 7.26 10.18 9.48
CA THR A 50 7.29 9.09 10.45
C THR A 50 6.44 7.93 9.97
N PHE A 51 7.01 6.73 9.99
CA PHE A 51 6.34 5.48 9.66
C PHE A 51 6.10 4.68 10.93
N ILE A 52 4.88 4.19 11.09
CA ILE A 52 4.51 3.33 12.21
C ILE A 52 4.18 1.96 11.63
N PHE A 53 4.94 0.96 12.06
CA PHE A 53 4.76 -0.41 11.61
C PHE A 53 4.17 -1.24 12.74
N ASP A 54 3.22 -2.10 12.38
CA ASP A 54 2.99 -3.31 13.16
C ASP A 54 4.19 -4.26 12.98
N ALA A 55 4.31 -5.25 13.85
CA ALA A 55 5.45 -6.15 13.90
C ALA A 55 5.11 -7.52 13.31
N ASP A 56 4.26 -8.28 13.99
CA ASP A 56 3.88 -9.64 13.61
C ASP A 56 3.01 -9.63 12.35
N GLY A 57 3.43 -10.36 11.31
CA GLY A 57 2.78 -10.40 10.01
C GLY A 57 3.11 -9.21 9.10
N VAL A 58 3.95 -8.27 9.55
CA VAL A 58 4.41 -7.11 8.74
C VAL A 58 5.92 -7.10 8.59
N LEU A 59 6.67 -7.11 9.70
CA LEU A 59 8.14 -7.14 9.67
C LEU A 59 8.70 -8.56 9.75
N TRP A 60 8.03 -9.45 10.50
CA TRP A 60 8.37 -10.87 10.62
C TRP A 60 7.11 -11.73 10.77
N LEU A 61 7.24 -13.04 10.56
CA LEU A 61 6.19 -14.02 10.80
C LEU A 61 6.75 -15.14 11.68
N GLY A 62 6.40 -15.13 12.96
CA GLY A 62 7.03 -16.00 13.95
C GLY A 62 8.52 -15.66 14.06
N ASP A 63 9.38 -16.67 13.86
CA ASP A 63 10.84 -16.51 13.96
C ASP A 63 11.50 -16.07 12.63
N GLU A 64 10.73 -15.89 11.56
CA GLU A 64 11.25 -15.58 10.23
C GLU A 64 11.00 -14.13 9.84
N VAL A 65 12.05 -13.43 9.43
CA VAL A 65 11.96 -12.05 8.92
C VAL A 65 11.30 -12.04 7.55
N ILE A 66 10.36 -11.12 7.32
CA ILE A 66 9.77 -10.93 6.00
C ILE A 66 10.83 -10.34 5.06
N PRO A 67 11.08 -10.94 3.87
CA PRO A 67 12.10 -10.45 2.96
C PRO A 67 11.91 -8.99 2.56
N GLY A 68 12.96 -8.18 2.66
CA GLY A 68 12.92 -6.75 2.36
C GLY A 68 12.62 -5.86 3.58
N SER A 69 12.17 -6.43 4.70
CA SER A 69 11.86 -5.64 5.91
C SER A 69 13.10 -4.92 6.46
N PRO A 70 14.27 -5.55 6.68
CA PRO A 70 15.46 -4.86 7.16
C PRO A 70 15.92 -3.76 6.20
N GLU A 71 15.93 -4.05 4.89
CA GLU A 71 16.36 -3.11 3.86
C GLU A 71 15.42 -1.89 3.77
N LEU A 72 14.13 -2.08 3.97
CA LEU A 72 13.14 -1.01 4.02
C LEU A 72 13.38 -0.09 5.22
N ILE A 73 13.62 -0.65 6.42
CA ILE A 73 13.91 0.14 7.61
C ILE A 73 15.19 0.96 7.41
N ASP A 74 16.26 0.33 6.93
CA ASP A 74 17.51 1.02 6.59
C ASP A 74 17.31 2.13 5.56
N PHE A 75 16.51 1.87 4.53
CA PHE A 75 16.17 2.85 3.50
C PHE A 75 15.43 4.06 4.10
N LEU A 76 14.44 3.84 4.96
CA LEU A 76 13.67 4.91 5.59
C LEU A 76 14.55 5.77 6.50
N ILE A 77 15.41 5.15 7.32
CA ILE A 77 16.37 5.86 8.17
C ILE A 77 17.33 6.70 7.33
N LYS A 78 17.89 6.14 6.24
CA LYS A 78 18.77 6.88 5.31
C LYS A 78 18.07 8.08 4.65
N ASN A 79 16.75 8.03 4.52
CA ASN A 79 15.92 9.12 4.01
C ASN A 79 15.40 10.06 5.11
N ASN A 80 16.02 10.03 6.30
CA ASN A 80 15.68 10.85 7.46
C ASN A 80 14.21 10.67 7.92
N LYS A 81 13.68 9.46 7.75
CA LYS A 81 12.35 9.09 8.27
C LYS A 81 12.49 8.47 9.66
N ARG A 82 11.51 8.72 10.52
CA ARG A 82 11.42 8.12 11.86
C ARG A 82 10.53 6.89 11.88
#